data_AF-A0A2R5LQ92-F1
#
_entry.id   AF-A0A2R5LQ92-F1
#
_cell.length_a   1.000
_cell.length_b   1.000
_cell.length_c   1.000
_cell.angle_alpha   90.00
_cell.angle_beta   90.00
_cell.angle_gamma   90.00
#
_symmetry.space_group_name_H-M   'P 1'
#
loop_
_entity.id
_entity.type
_entity.pdbx_description
1 polymer ?
#
loop_
_entity_poly.entity_id
_entity_poly.type
_entity_poly.pdbx_seq_one_letter_code
_entity_poly.pdbx_strand_id
1 'polypeptide(L)' 'MQLSLGSLIIARATTARFLGVILHEHLNWQAHISHVQNKITSGLYALAKLMSFVPINTLLIVYYALFHSHL' A
#
# COMPACT_ATOMS: atom_id res chain seq x y z
N MET A 1 -6.66 26.17 16.16
CA MET A 1 -7.18 27.00 15.04
C MET A 1 -8.14 26.14 14.23
N GLN A 2 -9.44 26.40 14.29
CA GLN A 2 -10.45 25.75 13.44
C GLN A 2 -10.66 26.61 12.20
N LEU A 3 -10.51 26.01 11.02
CA LEU A 3 -10.78 26.64 9.73
C LEU A 3 -12.26 26.42 9.38
N SER A 4 -13.03 27.50 9.32
CA SER A 4 -14.43 27.49 8.87
C SER A 4 -14.53 28.09 7.47
N LEU A 5 -15.22 27.41 6.56
CA LEU A 5 -15.62 27.96 5.26
C LEU A 5 -17.12 28.24 5.33
N GLY A 6 -17.49 29.49 5.62
CA GLY A 6 -18.88 29.84 5.93
C GLY A 6 -19.37 29.19 7.23
N SER A 7 -20.40 28.34 7.16
CA SER A 7 -20.99 27.59 8.29
C SER A 7 -20.42 26.17 8.47
N LEU A 8 -19.50 25.72 7.61
CA LEU A 8 -18.93 24.38 7.67
C LEU A 8 -17.60 24.35 8.42
N ILE A 9 -17.52 23.50 9.45
CA ILE A 9 -16.31 23.22 10.20
C ILE A 9 -15.49 22.21 9.38
N ILE A 10 -14.30 22.62 8.91
CA ILE A 10 -13.41 21.72 8.21
C ILE A 10 -12.57 20.97 9.25
N ALA A 11 -12.82 19.67 9.38
CA ALA A 11 -11.96 18.79 10.16
C ALA A 11 -10.64 18.58 9.40
N ARG A 12 -9.52 18.83 10.07
CA ARG A 12 -8.19 18.57 9.51
C ARG A 12 -7.98 17.06 9.42
N ALA A 13 -7.91 16.53 8.21
CA ALA A 13 -7.57 15.13 7.97
C ALA A 13 -6.04 14.95 8.13
N THR A 14 -5.64 14.09 9.05
CA THR A 14 -4.22 13.77 9.30
C THR A 14 -3.63 12.85 8.23
N THR A 15 -4.47 12.10 7.53
CA THR A 15 -4.09 11.28 6.38
C THR A 15 -5.09 11.45 5.24
N ALA A 16 -4.59 11.51 4.01
CA ALA A 16 -5.37 11.59 2.80
C ALA A 16 -4.87 10.53 1.82
N ARG A 17 -5.78 9.76 1.22
CA ARG A 17 -5.43 8.88 0.10
C ARG A 17 -5.55 9.67 -1.19
N PHE A 18 -4.46 9.79 -1.93
CA PHE A 18 -4.42 10.48 -3.21
C PHE A 18 -3.69 9.61 -4.24
N LEU A 19 -4.35 9.31 -5.36
CA LEU A 19 -3.79 8.51 -6.46
C LEU A 19 -3.16 7.17 -6.02
N GLY A 20 -3.76 6.51 -5.02
CA GLY A 20 -3.27 5.23 -4.48
C GLY A 20 -2.20 5.36 -3.40
N VAL A 21 -1.72 6.57 -3.12
CA VAL A 21 -0.73 6.87 -2.09
C VAL A 21 -1.42 7.38 -0.83
N ILE A 22 -0.92 7.01 0.35
CA ILE A 22 -1.43 7.51 1.64
C ILE A 22 -0.50 8.63 2.09
N LEU A 23 -0.96 9.87 1.95
CA LEU A 23 -0.26 11.08 2.36
C LEU A 23 -0.63 11.41 3.78
N HIS A 24 0.35 11.47 4.68
CA HIS A 24 0.15 12.00 6.01
C HIS A 24 0.40 13.52 6.01
N GLU A 25 -0.26 14.26 6.88
CA GLU A 25 -0.16 15.73 7.00
C GLU A 25 1.27 16.22 7.27
N HIS A 26 2.06 15.40 7.96
CA HIS A 26 3.48 15.62 8.24
C HIS A 26 4.40 14.88 7.27
N LEU A 27 3.89 14.46 6.10
CA LEU A 27 4.60 13.62 5.12
C LEU A 27 5.19 12.34 5.74
N ASN A 28 4.56 11.83 6.80
CA ASN A 28 4.92 10.55 7.40
C ASN A 28 4.44 9.41 6.49
N TRP A 29 5.40 8.69 5.91
CA TRP A 29 5.14 7.56 5.03
C TRP A 29 4.86 6.27 5.79
N GLN A 30 4.96 6.21 7.12
CA GLN A 30 4.75 4.99 7.89
C GLN A 30 3.42 4.31 7.59
N ALA A 31 2.31 5.07 7.54
CA ALA A 31 1.01 4.51 7.22
C ALA A 31 0.95 3.93 5.79
N HIS A 32 1.63 4.57 4.84
CA HIS A 32 1.76 4.07 3.48
C HIS A 32 2.65 2.83 3.40
N ILE A 33 3.82 2.86 4.06
CA ILE A 33 4.78 1.75 4.12
C ILE A 33 4.11 0.52 4.75
N SER A 34 3.41 0.66 5.89
CA SER A 34 2.68 -0.45 6.50
C SER A 34 1.60 -1.00 5.58
N HIS A 35 0.90 -0.14 4.83
CA HIS A 35 -0.10 -0.58 3.86
C HIS A 35 0.51 -1.40 2.71
N VAL A 36 1.60 -0.92 2.13
CA VAL A 36 2.33 -1.60 1.04
C VAL A 36 2.99 -2.88 1.55
N GLN A 37 3.65 -2.83 2.71
CA GLN A 37 4.28 -3.97 3.35
C GLN A 37 3.29 -5.11 3.56
N ASN A 38 2.09 -4.84 4.10
CA ASN A 38 1.07 -5.87 4.31
C ASN A 38 0.60 -6.54 3.01
N LYS A 39 0.54 -5.78 1.90
CA LYS A 39 0.23 -6.35 0.58
C LYS A 39 1.37 -7.25 0.09
N ILE A 40 2.60 -6.75 0.15
CA ILE A 40 3.80 -7.48 -0.29
C ILE A 40 4.01 -8.76 0.53
N THR A 41 3.84 -8.72 1.85
CA THR A 41 4.04 -9.90 2.72
C THR A 41 3.06 -11.02 2.41
N SER A 42 1.80 -10.69 2.09
CA SER A 42 0.81 -11.69 1.67
C SER A 42 1.20 -12.35 0.34
N GLY A 43 1.68 -11.58 -0.63
CA GLY A 43 2.20 -12.09 -1.91
C GLY A 43 3.47 -12.92 -1.74
N LEU A 44 4.36 -12.52 -0.83
CA LEU A 44 5.58 -13.26 -0.49
C LEU A 44 5.28 -14.58 0.17
N TYR A 45 4.30 -14.63 1.06
CA TYR A 45 3.85 -15.89 1.66
C TYR A 45 3.29 -16.85 0.60
N ALA A 46 2.47 -16.34 -0.33
CA ALA A 46 1.96 -17.13 -1.44
C ALA A 46 3.09 -17.65 -2.34
N LEU A 47 4.02 -16.77 -2.73
CA LEU A 47 5.18 -17.11 -3.56
C LEU A 47 6.07 -18.17 -2.87
N ALA A 48 6.37 -17.98 -1.59
CA ALA A 48 7.19 -18.91 -0.81
C ALA A 48 6.55 -20.30 -0.72
N LYS A 49 5.21 -20.37 -0.55
CA LYS A 49 4.49 -21.65 -0.62
C LYS A 49 4.55 -22.28 -2.01
N LEU A 50 4.29 -21.50 -3.06
CA LEU A 50 4.31 -21.98 -4.45
C LEU A 50 5.70 -22.47 -4.87
N MET A 51 6.76 -21.92 -4.28
CA MET A 51 8.14 -22.26 -4.66
C MET A 51 8.47 -23.76 -4.52
N SER A 52 7.81 -24.47 -3.61
CA SER A 52 7.98 -25.91 -3.43
C SER A 52 7.17 -26.78 -4.40
N PHE A 53 6.20 -26.21 -5.13
CA PHE A 53 5.26 -26.97 -5.95
C PHE A 53 5.32 -26.66 -7.45
N VAL A 54 5.92 -25.53 -7.85
CA VAL A 54 5.81 -25.01 -9.21
C VAL A 54 7.19 -24.67 -9.79
N PRO A 55 7.43 -24.91 -11.09
CA PRO A 55 8.69 -24.53 -11.75
C PRO A 55 8.99 -23.03 -11.72
N ILE A 56 10.28 -22.68 -11.85
CA ILE A 56 10.81 -21.31 -11.81
C ILE A 56 10.12 -20.34 -12.77
N ASN A 57 9.70 -20.82 -13.95
CA ASN A 57 9.01 -20.00 -14.94
C ASN A 57 7.66 -19.48 -14.41
N THR A 58 6.93 -20.31 -13.67
CA THR A 58 5.66 -19.91 -13.06
C THR A 58 5.88 -19.01 -11.86
N LEU A 59 6.95 -19.22 -11.08
CA LEU A 59 7.33 -18.33 -9.98
C LEU A 59 7.65 -16.92 -10.48
N LEU A 60 8.33 -16.80 -11.63
CA LEU A 60 8.57 -15.52 -12.30
C LEU A 60 7.26 -14.81 -12.67
N ILE A 61 6.28 -15.53 -13.23
CA ILE A 61 4.96 -14.97 -13.57
C ILE A 61 4.26 -14.46 -12.30
N VAL A 62 4.26 -15.27 -11.23
CA VAL A 62 3.66 -14.90 -9.95
C VAL A 62 4.37 -13.68 -9.34
N TYR A 63 5.70 -13.59 -9.47
CA TYR A 63 6.46 -12.43 -9.04
C TYR A 63 6.03 -11.15 -9.79
N TYR A 64 5.94 -11.19 -11.12
CA TYR A 64 5.47 -10.04 -11.89
C TYR A 64 4.02 -9.67 -11.57
N ALA A 65 3.14 -10.66 -11.37
CA ALA A 65 1.74 -10.40 -11.03
C ALA A 65 1.57 -9.76 -9.64
N LEU A 66 2.28 -10.27 -8.62
CA LEU A 66 2.05 -9.91 -7.22
C LEU A 66 2.93 -8.77 -6.70
N PHE A 67 4.10 -8.53 -7.30
CA PHE A 67 5.07 -7.55 -6.80
C PHE A 67 5.27 -6.39 -7.76
N HIS A 68 5.46 -6.69 -9.05
CA HIS A 68 5.75 -5.63 -10.04
C HIS A 68 4.58 -4.66 -10.23
N SER A 69 3.34 -5.09 -10.02
CA SER A 69 2.15 -4.21 -10.10
C SER A 69 1.98 -3.28 -8.89
N HIS A 70 2.77 -3.47 -7.83
CA HIS A 70 2.66 -2.76 -6.55
C HIS A 70 3.92 -1.97 -6.17
N LEU A 71 4.98 -2.05 -6.98
CA LEU A 71 6.18 -1.20 -6.95
C LEU A 71 6.03 -0.05 -7.93
#